data_AF-A0A1B6KRB9-F1
#
_entry.id   AF-A0A1B6KRB9-F1
#
_cell.length_a   1.000
_cell.length_b   1.000
_cell.length_c   1.000
_cell.angle_alpha   90.00
_cell.angle_beta   90.00
_cell.angle_gamma   90.00
#
_symmetry.space_group_name_H-M   'P 1'
#
loop_
_entity.id
_entity.type
_entity.pdbx_description
1 polymer ?
#
loop_
_entity_poly.entity_id
_entity_poly.type
_entity_poly.pdbx_seq_one_letter_code
_entity_poly.pdbx_strand_id
1 'polypeptide(L)'
;VTGGGVALYIKESIPFELYSFSEDVNPAIEALGVVLKVKGLRLGLCTLYRPPTVRYSYLIDLFHSLFVNLAVRVNSIVCLGDFNIDLLSKTSNEATYLRRLSKEHNTIQIINELTRVTNTTATLLDHIFVDKSVKIE
;
A
#
# COMPACT_ATOMS: atom_id res chain seq x y z
N VAL A 1 -2.08 15.43 19.44
CA VAL A 1 -3.24 14.60 19.05
C VAL A 1 -2.68 13.34 18.42
N THR A 2 -2.80 12.20 19.08
CA THR A 2 -2.58 10.88 18.48
C THR A 2 -3.79 10.57 17.61
N GLY A 3 -3.66 10.83 16.31
CA GLY A 3 -4.65 10.47 15.30
C GLY A 3 -3.99 9.54 14.30
N GLY A 4 -4.65 8.43 13.99
CA GLY A 4 -4.15 7.37 13.14
C GLY A 4 -5.11 6.17 13.20
N GLY A 5 -4.86 5.20 12.37
CA GLY A 5 -5.50 3.91 12.35
C GLY A 5 -5.85 3.51 10.92
N VAL A 6 -5.77 2.21 10.67
CA VAL A 6 -6.31 1.60 9.45
C VAL A 6 -7.36 0.57 9.81
N ALA A 7 -8.32 0.40 8.92
CA ALA A 7 -9.37 -0.60 9.05
C ALA A 7 -9.71 -1.18 7.69
N LEU A 8 -10.08 -2.46 7.68
CA LEU A 8 -10.68 -3.12 6.54
C LEU A 8 -12.10 -3.52 6.89
N TYR A 9 -13.06 -3.07 6.09
CA TYR A 9 -14.44 -3.53 6.16
C TYR A 9 -14.64 -4.63 5.10
N ILE A 10 -14.82 -5.87 5.56
CA ILE A 10 -14.96 -7.05 4.70
C ILE A 10 -16.37 -7.60 4.87
N LYS A 11 -17.08 -7.77 3.76
CA LYS A 11 -18.42 -8.39 3.76
C LYS A 11 -18.32 -9.82 4.29
N GLU A 12 -19.21 -10.18 5.22
CA GLU A 12 -19.23 -11.48 5.92
C GLU A 12 -19.11 -12.69 4.97
N SER A 13 -19.72 -12.62 3.80
CA SER A 13 -19.67 -13.69 2.80
C SER A 13 -18.32 -13.89 2.11
N ILE A 14 -17.31 -13.05 2.39
CA ILE A 14 -15.98 -13.12 1.79
C ILE A 14 -15.03 -13.76 2.82
N PRO A 15 -14.58 -15.01 2.61
CA PRO A 15 -13.62 -15.64 3.51
C PRO A 15 -12.27 -14.92 3.42
N PHE A 16 -11.64 -14.71 4.57
CA PHE A 16 -10.31 -14.11 4.66
C PHE A 16 -9.45 -14.74 5.75
N GLU A 17 -8.14 -14.58 5.61
CA GLU A 17 -7.12 -14.92 6.61
C GLU A 17 -6.37 -13.64 6.97
N LEU A 18 -6.07 -13.40 8.24
CA LEU A 18 -5.19 -12.29 8.62
C LEU A 18 -3.77 -12.57 8.11
N TYR A 19 -3.10 -11.55 7.58
CA TYR A 19 -1.69 -11.63 7.22
C TYR A 19 -0.83 -10.98 8.30
N SER A 20 0.00 -11.78 8.96
CA SER A 20 1.00 -11.29 9.91
C SER A 20 2.25 -10.82 9.17
N PHE A 21 2.59 -9.55 9.37
CA PHE A 21 3.84 -8.96 8.89
C PHE A 21 5.06 -9.52 9.63
N SER A 22 6.25 -9.48 9.01
CA SER A 22 7.50 -9.78 9.71
C SER A 22 7.84 -8.68 10.72
N GLU A 23 8.71 -9.00 11.68
CA GLU A 23 9.18 -8.05 12.70
C GLU A 23 9.97 -6.87 12.11
N ASP A 24 10.49 -7.02 10.88
CA ASP A 24 11.19 -5.95 10.16
C ASP A 24 10.25 -4.81 9.74
N VAL A 25 8.95 -5.07 9.59
CA VAL A 25 7.99 -4.03 9.19
C VAL A 25 7.80 -3.05 10.36
N ASN A 26 8.26 -1.82 10.14
CA ASN A 26 8.24 -0.82 11.19
C ASN A 26 6.80 -0.49 11.63
N PRO A 27 6.44 -0.64 12.92
CA PRO A 27 5.08 -0.43 13.40
C PRO A 27 4.62 1.03 13.35
N ALA A 28 5.52 1.97 13.08
CA ALA A 28 5.15 3.36 12.83
C ALA A 28 4.44 3.54 11.47
N ILE A 29 4.54 2.57 10.56
CA ILE A 29 3.61 2.45 9.43
C ILE A 29 2.46 1.58 9.92
N GLU A 30 1.30 2.21 10.08
CA GLU A 30 0.10 1.53 10.55
C GLU A 30 -0.47 0.72 9.38
N ALA A 31 -0.34 -0.59 9.41
CA ALA A 31 -0.75 -1.46 8.30
C ALA A 31 -1.60 -2.65 8.78
N LEU A 32 -2.56 -3.05 7.95
CA LEU A 32 -3.39 -4.22 8.16
C LEU A 32 -3.44 -5.04 6.86
N GLY A 33 -2.94 -6.27 6.94
CA GLY A 33 -2.91 -7.22 5.83
C GLY A 33 -3.92 -8.35 6.02
N VAL A 34 -4.57 -8.75 4.94
CA VAL A 34 -5.42 -9.94 4.85
C VAL A 34 -5.18 -10.68 3.55
N VAL A 35 -5.53 -11.95 3.51
CA VAL A 35 -5.67 -12.74 2.29
C VAL A 35 -7.13 -13.06 2.09
N LEU A 36 -7.74 -12.46 1.06
CA LEU A 36 -9.12 -12.74 0.66
C LEU A 36 -9.16 -13.99 -0.22
N LYS A 37 -10.21 -14.80 -0.08
CA LYS A 37 -10.52 -15.90 -0.99
C LYS A 37 -11.72 -15.52 -1.86
N VAL A 38 -11.47 -15.22 -3.14
CA VAL A 38 -12.49 -14.74 -4.07
C VAL A 38 -12.50 -15.62 -5.30
N LYS A 39 -13.62 -16.31 -5.58
CA LYS A 39 -13.79 -17.18 -6.76
C LYS A 39 -12.65 -18.20 -6.96
N GLY A 40 -12.14 -18.77 -5.86
CA GLY A 40 -11.02 -19.73 -5.89
C GLY A 40 -9.63 -19.10 -5.99
N LEU A 41 -9.53 -17.78 -6.13
CA LEU A 41 -8.27 -17.03 -6.11
C LEU A 41 -7.98 -16.51 -4.70
N ARG A 42 -6.69 -16.44 -4.37
CA ARG A 42 -6.17 -15.81 -3.15
C ARG A 42 -5.66 -14.42 -3.51
N LEU A 43 -6.24 -13.39 -2.91
CA LEU A 43 -5.84 -11.99 -3.09
C LEU A 43 -5.24 -11.45 -1.79
N GLY A 44 -3.97 -11.06 -1.82
CA GLY A 44 -3.37 -10.28 -0.73
C GLY A 44 -3.92 -8.85 -0.77
N LEU A 45 -4.44 -8.37 0.34
CA LEU A 45 -4.92 -7.01 0.49
C LEU A 45 -4.24 -6.39 1.71
N CYS A 46 -3.60 -5.23 1.52
CA CYS A 46 -3.00 -4.46 2.60
C CYS A 46 -3.51 -3.03 2.55
N THR A 47 -4.09 -2.55 3.65
CA THR A 47 -4.30 -1.12 3.85
C THR A 47 -3.21 -0.56 4.76
N LEU A 48 -2.76 0.67 4.50
CA LEU A 48 -1.79 1.35 5.34
C LEU A 48 -2.09 2.84 5.52
N TYR A 49 -1.61 3.36 6.64
CA TYR A 49 -1.43 4.78 6.89
C TYR A 49 0.02 5.00 7.30
N ARG A 50 0.74 5.82 6.53
CA ARG A 50 2.05 6.33 6.93
C ARG A 50 1.88 7.79 7.39
N PRO A 51 2.06 8.09 8.68
CA PRO A 51 2.12 9.48 9.14
C PRO A 51 3.25 10.25 8.43
N PRO A 52 3.08 11.54 8.11
CA PRO A 52 4.08 12.32 7.38
C PRO A 52 5.42 12.44 8.12
N THR A 53 5.41 12.31 9.45
CA THR A 53 6.61 12.34 10.31
C THR A 53 7.40 11.03 10.30
N VAL A 54 6.78 9.92 9.87
CA VAL A 54 7.42 8.59 9.83
C VAL A 54 8.32 8.52 8.60
N ARG A 55 9.52 7.95 8.73
CA ARG A 55 10.50 7.90 7.64
C ARG A 55 9.98 7.06 6.48
N TYR A 56 9.93 7.66 5.28
CA TYR A 56 9.48 6.97 4.06
C TYR A 56 10.34 5.76 3.69
N SER A 57 11.59 5.70 4.17
CA SER A 57 12.48 4.56 3.96
C SER A 57 11.99 3.26 4.60
N TYR A 58 11.11 3.32 5.61
CA TYR A 58 10.52 2.12 6.23
C TYR A 58 9.52 1.41 5.31
N LEU A 59 9.11 2.04 4.20
CA LEU A 59 8.24 1.39 3.21
C LEU A 59 8.91 0.19 2.54
N ILE A 60 10.26 0.10 2.53
CA ILE A 60 10.95 -1.03 1.91
C ILE A 60 10.60 -2.36 2.57
N ASP A 61 10.58 -2.41 3.89
CA ASP A 61 10.29 -3.64 4.64
C ASP A 61 8.83 -4.06 4.44
N LEU A 62 7.91 -3.09 4.39
CA LEU A 62 6.51 -3.35 4.05
C LEU A 62 6.35 -3.86 2.61
N PHE A 63 7.01 -3.24 1.63
CA PHE A 63 6.96 -3.67 0.24
C PHE A 63 7.57 -5.06 0.05
N HIS A 64 8.66 -5.37 0.76
CA HIS A 64 9.27 -6.69 0.74
C HIS A 64 8.34 -7.74 1.36
N SER A 65 7.75 -7.44 2.52
CA SER A 65 6.78 -8.31 3.18
C SER A 65 5.60 -8.62 2.26
N LEU A 66 5.09 -7.63 1.53
CA LEU A 66 3.97 -7.82 0.62
C LEU A 66 4.42 -8.50 -0.69
N PHE A 67 5.19 -7.80 -1.50
CA PHE A 67 5.44 -8.17 -2.89
C PHE A 67 6.55 -9.22 -3.08
N VAL A 68 7.20 -9.67 -2.00
CA VAL A 68 8.11 -10.82 -2.02
C VAL A 68 7.54 -11.94 -1.14
N ASN A 69 7.34 -11.69 0.15
CA ASN A 69 7.00 -12.76 1.10
C ASN A 69 5.54 -13.23 0.97
N LEU A 70 4.57 -12.32 0.84
CA LEU A 70 3.18 -12.70 0.63
C LEU A 70 2.93 -13.19 -0.80
N ALA A 71 3.67 -12.65 -1.78
CA ALA A 71 3.49 -12.92 -3.21
C ALA A 71 3.60 -14.40 -3.57
N VAL A 72 4.42 -15.19 -2.87
CA VAL A 72 4.56 -16.64 -3.13
C VAL A 72 3.33 -17.46 -2.70
N ARG A 73 2.36 -16.86 -2.00
CA ARG A 73 1.19 -17.55 -1.41
C ARG A 73 -0.15 -17.09 -1.97
N VAL A 74 -0.15 -16.08 -2.83
CA VAL A 74 -1.36 -15.44 -3.36
C VAL A 74 -1.23 -15.26 -4.87
N ASN A 75 -2.36 -15.11 -5.55
CA ASN A 75 -2.39 -14.88 -6.99
C ASN A 75 -2.06 -13.43 -7.34
N SER A 76 -2.44 -12.50 -6.48
CA SER A 76 -2.23 -11.05 -6.67
C SER A 76 -2.21 -10.34 -5.33
N ILE A 77 -1.63 -9.14 -5.30
CA ILE A 77 -1.52 -8.27 -4.14
C ILE A 77 -1.99 -6.87 -4.50
N VAL A 78 -2.81 -6.30 -3.62
CA VAL A 78 -3.20 -4.90 -3.62
C VAL A 78 -2.72 -4.27 -2.31
N CYS A 79 -1.92 -3.22 -2.40
CA CYS A 79 -1.46 -2.41 -1.28
C CYS A 79 -1.99 -0.98 -1.47
N LEU A 80 -2.75 -0.47 -0.52
CA LEU A 80 -3.41 0.82 -0.67
C LEU A 80 -3.48 1.62 0.63
N GLY A 81 -3.72 2.93 0.50
CA GLY A 81 -3.99 3.81 1.63
C GLY A 81 -3.24 5.13 1.50
N ASP A 82 -3.16 5.87 2.61
CA ASP A 82 -2.52 7.18 2.65
C ASP A 82 -1.03 7.03 3.02
N PHE A 83 -0.18 7.25 2.03
CA PHE A 83 1.27 7.17 2.20
C PHE A 83 1.85 8.50 2.70
N ASN A 84 1.09 9.59 2.67
CA ASN A 84 1.59 10.96 2.84
C ASN A 84 2.84 11.25 1.99
N ILE A 85 2.82 10.80 0.73
CA ILE A 85 3.87 11.05 -0.27
C ILE A 85 3.20 11.56 -1.54
N ASP A 86 3.46 12.81 -1.91
CA ASP A 86 2.90 13.41 -3.12
C ASP A 86 3.61 12.92 -4.38
N LEU A 87 3.02 11.95 -5.08
CA LEU A 87 3.60 11.40 -6.31
C LEU A 87 3.59 12.37 -7.49
N LEU A 88 2.80 13.45 -7.44
CA LEU A 88 2.85 14.50 -8.48
C LEU A 88 4.05 15.43 -8.31
N SER A 89 4.72 15.40 -7.16
CA SER A 89 5.93 16.17 -6.92
C SER A 89 7.11 15.63 -7.74
N LYS A 90 7.70 16.52 -8.54
CA LYS A 90 8.89 16.24 -9.36
C LYS A 90 10.21 16.40 -8.59
N THR A 91 10.18 17.10 -7.46
CA THR A 91 11.37 17.45 -6.67
C THR A 91 11.43 16.74 -5.31
N SER A 92 10.34 16.08 -4.88
CA SER A 92 10.31 15.33 -3.63
C SER A 92 11.21 14.09 -3.70
N ASN A 93 12.06 13.94 -2.68
CA ASN A 93 12.89 12.76 -2.47
C ASN A 93 12.01 11.56 -2.09
N GLU A 94 10.95 11.77 -1.33
CA GLU A 94 9.95 10.76 -0.95
C GLU A 94 9.26 10.18 -2.19
N ALA A 95 8.80 11.05 -3.10
CA ALA A 95 8.15 10.64 -4.33
C ALA A 95 9.12 9.87 -5.25
N THR A 96 10.35 10.35 -5.35
CA THR A 96 11.41 9.68 -6.12
C THR A 96 11.74 8.30 -5.55
N TYR A 97 11.85 8.21 -4.22
CA TYR A 97 12.06 6.95 -3.51
C TYR A 97 10.91 5.97 -3.73
N LEU A 98 9.65 6.41 -3.57
CA LEU A 98 8.49 5.54 -3.74
C LEU A 98 8.36 5.03 -5.18
N ARG A 99 8.65 5.86 -6.18
CA ARG A 99 8.73 5.43 -7.60
C ARG A 99 9.80 4.37 -7.82
N ARG A 100 10.99 4.55 -7.22
CA ARG A 100 12.07 3.57 -7.28
C ARG A 100 11.66 2.25 -6.63
N LEU A 101 11.11 2.33 -5.42
CA LEU A 101 10.66 1.17 -4.65
C LEU A 101 9.60 0.36 -5.41
N SER A 102 8.63 1.04 -6.05
CA SER A 102 7.64 0.41 -6.91
C SER A 102 8.28 -0.31 -8.10
N LYS A 103 9.29 0.29 -8.72
CA LYS A 103 10.01 -0.33 -9.85
C LYS A 103 10.78 -1.57 -9.40
N GLU A 104 11.46 -1.51 -8.26
CA GLU A 104 12.24 -2.61 -7.67
C GLU A 104 11.37 -3.82 -7.31
N HIS A 105 10.14 -3.59 -6.85
CA HIS A 105 9.18 -4.66 -6.49
C HIS A 105 8.25 -5.06 -7.64
N ASN A 106 8.51 -4.56 -8.86
CA ASN A 106 7.70 -4.82 -10.04
C ASN A 106 6.19 -4.53 -9.84
N THR A 107 5.88 -3.45 -9.13
CA THR A 107 4.52 -2.98 -8.89
C THR A 107 4.20 -1.78 -9.78
N ILE A 108 2.91 -1.52 -9.97
CA ILE A 108 2.39 -0.29 -10.59
C ILE A 108 1.49 0.44 -9.62
N GLN A 109 1.59 1.77 -9.62
CA GLN A 109 0.62 2.64 -8.97
C GLN A 109 -0.47 2.97 -9.99
N ILE A 110 -1.74 2.83 -9.62
CA ILE A 110 -2.87 2.94 -10.58
C ILE A 110 -3.70 4.22 -10.44
N ILE A 111 -3.48 5.03 -9.41
CA ILE A 111 -4.19 6.30 -9.20
C ILE A 111 -3.38 7.43 -9.84
N ASN A 112 -3.87 7.97 -10.95
CA ASN A 112 -3.24 9.11 -11.63
C ASN A 112 -3.90 10.46 -11.34
N GLU A 113 -4.95 10.46 -10.51
CA GLU A 113 -5.76 11.65 -10.19
C GLU A 113 -5.44 12.21 -8.80
N LEU A 114 -5.87 13.44 -8.54
CA LEU A 114 -5.69 14.09 -7.25
C LEU A 114 -6.53 13.41 -6.17
N THR A 115 -5.94 13.09 -5.02
CA THR A 115 -6.65 12.46 -3.91
C THR A 115 -6.86 13.41 -2.73
N ARG A 116 -6.06 14.48 -2.65
CA ARG A 116 -6.28 15.58 -1.70
C ARG A 116 -6.20 16.94 -2.39
N VAL A 117 -7.32 17.66 -2.38
CA VAL A 117 -7.44 19.02 -2.90
C VAL A 117 -7.79 19.97 -1.76
N THR A 118 -7.03 21.05 -1.63
CA THR A 118 -7.28 22.15 -0.70
C THR A 118 -7.43 23.45 -1.50
N ASN A 119 -7.75 24.56 -0.83
CA ASN A 119 -7.85 25.87 -1.49
C ASN A 119 -6.53 26.31 -2.17
N THR A 120 -5.40 25.75 -1.75
CA THR A 120 -4.06 26.18 -2.18
C THR A 120 -3.22 25.07 -2.81
N THR A 121 -3.61 23.81 -2.67
CA THR A 121 -2.81 22.67 -3.13
C THR A 121 -3.67 21.56 -3.71
N ALA A 122 -3.06 20.78 -4.60
CA ALA A 122 -3.63 19.61 -5.24
C ALA A 122 -2.55 18.53 -5.25
N THR A 123 -2.73 17.46 -4.46
CA THR A 123 -1.71 16.43 -4.21
C THR A 123 -2.28 15.03 -4.38
N LEU A 124 -1.42 14.08 -4.77
CA LEU A 124 -1.73 12.66 -4.86
C LEU A 124 -1.02 11.93 -3.70
N LEU A 125 -1.73 11.69 -2.60
CA LEU A 125 -1.19 11.11 -1.37
C LEU A 125 -1.67 9.68 -1.11
N ASP A 126 -2.93 9.42 -1.41
CA ASP A 126 -3.51 8.08 -1.41
C ASP A 126 -3.09 7.31 -2.66
N HIS A 127 -2.47 6.15 -2.46
CA HIS A 127 -1.98 5.31 -3.55
C HIS A 127 -2.63 3.94 -3.53
N ILE A 128 -2.74 3.34 -4.70
CA ILE A 128 -3.01 1.90 -4.85
C ILE A 128 -1.86 1.33 -5.68
N PHE A 129 -1.06 0.47 -5.06
CA PHE A 129 -0.04 -0.34 -5.69
C PHE A 129 -0.55 -1.76 -5.90
N VAL A 130 -0.38 -2.27 -7.11
CA VAL A 130 -0.65 -3.68 -7.44
C VAL A 130 0.59 -4.31 -8.06
N ASP A 131 0.71 -5.63 -7.95
CA ASP A 131 1.69 -6.35 -8.75
C ASP A 131 1.38 -6.20 -10.25
N LYS A 132 2.42 -6.16 -11.10
CA LYS A 132 2.22 -6.03 -12.56
C LYS A 132 1.53 -7.22 -13.23
N SER A 133 1.38 -8.34 -12.54
CA SER A 133 0.61 -9.49 -13.03
C SER A 133 -0.90 -9.30 -12.92
N VAL A 134 -1.38 -8.31 -12.17
CA VAL A 134 -2.81 -7.96 -12.13
C VAL A 134 -3.25 -7.43 -13.49
N LYS A 135 -4.13 -8.19 -14.15
CA LYS A 135 -4.95 -7.66 -15.24
C LYS A 135 -6.07 -6.84 -14.63
N ILE A 136 -5.99 -5.52 -14.80
CA ILE A 136 -7.10 -4.62 -14.47
C ILE A 136 -7.94 -4.54 -15.75
N GLU A 137 -9.05 -5.27 -15.76
CA GLU A 137 -10.09 -5.17 -16.79
C GLU A 137 -11.23 -4.27 -16.30
#